data_AF-A0AAV4HC16-F1
#
_entry.id   AF-A0AAV4HC16-F1
#
_cell.length_a   1.000
_cell.length_b   1.000
_cell.length_c   1.000
_cell.angle_alpha   90.00
_cell.angle_beta   90.00
_cell.angle_gamma   90.00
#
_symmetry.space_group_name_H-M   'P 1'
#
loop_
_entity.id
_entity.type
_entity.pdbx_description
1 polymer ?
#
loop_
_entity_poly.entity_id
_entity_poly.type
_entity_poly.pdbx_seq_one_letter_code
_entity_poly.pdbx_strand_id
1 'polypeptide(L)'
;MAASCEKLDQLVKDYLLFRGFTSTLKALDQELKTDKDKGLRVDRMMEQIWSLLAVYDLQGLRDYWRYLNQRLFARLEQQRYAPSIRKLESSLLKLYIVNAHQCGRQDKVLSFFEQMGPELQTNTDFKDWFAFPFVAAPADNPMFSLYFNKQWQDTLQLSLHNFLSVVLQAMHILF
;
A
#
# COMPACT_ATOMS: atom_id res chain seq x y z
N MET A 1 14.46 14.04 -8.75
CA MET A 1 14.43 14.62 -7.39
C MET A 1 14.39 13.57 -6.26
N ALA A 2 13.87 12.35 -6.46
CA ALA A 2 14.09 11.25 -5.47
C ALA A 2 15.60 10.97 -5.24
N ALA A 3 16.38 10.97 -6.32
CA ALA A 3 17.84 10.95 -6.28
C ALA A 3 18.47 12.18 -5.59
N SER A 4 17.75 13.30 -5.48
CA SER A 4 18.24 14.53 -4.83
C SER A 4 18.12 14.44 -3.31
N CYS A 5 17.03 13.86 -2.80
CA CYS A 5 16.89 13.58 -1.37
C CYS A 5 17.88 12.51 -0.92
N GLU A 6 18.11 11.48 -1.74
CA GLU A 6 19.09 10.42 -1.44
C GLU A 6 20.53 10.94 -1.43
N LYS A 7 20.86 11.82 -2.37
CA LYS A 7 22.12 12.57 -2.36
C LYS A 7 22.23 13.50 -1.15
N LEU A 8 21.14 14.15 -0.75
CA LEU A 8 21.14 15.05 0.40
C LEU A 8 21.32 14.26 1.71
N ASP A 9 20.61 13.15 1.87
CA ASP A 9 20.79 12.23 3.00
C ASP A 9 22.23 11.74 3.08
N GLN A 10 22.83 11.38 1.93
CA GLN A 10 24.22 10.97 1.86
C GLN A 10 25.18 12.12 2.23
N LEU A 11 24.95 13.33 1.71
CA LEU A 11 25.74 14.52 2.07
C LEU A 11 25.68 14.85 3.56
N VAL A 12 24.50 14.73 4.17
CA VAL A 12 24.31 14.94 5.61
C VAL A 12 25.06 13.87 6.40
N LYS A 13 24.98 12.60 5.98
CA LYS A 13 25.73 11.50 6.61
C LYS A 13 27.23 11.70 6.51
N ASP A 14 27.72 12.05 5.33
CA ASP A 14 29.14 12.32 5.08
C ASP A 14 29.64 13.52 5.90
N TYR A 15 28.82 14.57 6.03
CA TYR A 15 29.12 15.73 6.88
C TYR A 15 29.21 15.36 8.37
N LEU A 16 28.22 14.62 8.88
CA LEU A 16 28.20 14.17 10.28
C LEU A 16 29.40 13.26 10.58
N LEU A 17 29.76 12.38 9.65
CA LEU A 17 30.93 11.52 9.73
C LEU A 17 32.23 12.34 9.76
N PHE A 18 32.39 13.30 8.84
CA PHE A 18 33.55 14.19 8.74
C PHE A 18 33.78 15.00 10.03
N ARG A 19 32.72 15.46 10.68
CA ARG A 19 32.79 16.21 11.95
C ARG A 19 32.97 15.32 13.18
N GLY A 20 32.92 13.99 13.03
CA GLY A 20 33.02 13.03 14.14
C GLY A 20 31.75 12.90 14.97
N PHE A 21 30.59 13.37 14.48
CA PHE A 21 29.30 13.31 15.16
C PHE A 21 28.66 11.92 15.06
N THR A 22 29.39 10.89 15.52
CA THR A 22 29.02 9.48 15.36
C THR A 22 27.73 9.10 16.09
N SER A 23 27.43 9.72 17.24
CA SER A 23 26.16 9.52 17.95
C SER A 23 24.97 10.07 17.16
N THR A 24 25.11 11.26 16.58
CA THR A 24 24.07 11.89 15.75
C THR A 24 23.86 11.12 14.45
N LEU A 25 24.94 10.61 13.84
CA LEU A 25 24.84 9.75 12.65
C LEU A 25 24.06 8.47 12.93
N LYS A 26 24.33 7.79 14.07
CA LYS A 26 23.57 6.60 14.48
C LYS A 26 22.10 6.91 14.72
N ALA A 27 21.80 8.04 15.37
CA ALA A 27 20.43 8.48 15.60
C ALA A 27 19.71 8.75 14.28
N LEU A 28 20.34 9.50 13.35
CA LEU A 28 19.82 9.77 12.02
C LEU A 28 19.55 8.47 11.23
N ASP A 29 20.49 7.51 11.25
CA ASP A 29 20.31 6.21 10.58
C ASP A 29 19.15 5.41 11.18
N GLN A 30 18.97 5.47 12.50
CA GLN A 30 17.86 4.80 13.17
C GLN A 30 16.53 5.45 12.80
N GLU A 31 16.46 6.79 12.83
CA GLU A 31 15.28 7.55 12.44
C GLU A 31 14.90 7.29 10.97
N LEU A 32 15.87 7.32 10.05
CA LEU A 32 15.67 7.00 8.63
C LEU A 32 15.18 5.56 8.41
N LYS A 33 15.60 4.60 9.25
CA LYS A 33 15.10 3.21 9.19
C LYS A 33 13.67 3.10 9.70
N THR A 34 13.32 3.86 10.73
CA THR A 34 11.97 3.87 11.31
C THR A 34 11.00 4.83 10.61
N ASP A 35 11.49 5.57 9.61
CA ASP A 35 10.70 6.55 8.88
C ASP A 35 9.53 5.86 8.15
N LYS A 36 8.34 6.05 8.71
CA LYS A 36 7.07 5.58 8.14
C LYS A 36 6.73 6.33 6.85
N ASP A 37 7.32 7.50 6.66
CA ASP A 37 7.16 8.32 5.46
C ASP A 37 7.96 7.74 4.28
N LYS A 38 8.92 6.85 4.57
CA LYS A 38 9.82 6.22 3.61
C LYS A 38 10.52 7.25 2.71
N GLY A 39 10.87 8.40 3.27
CA GLY A 39 11.43 9.54 2.55
C GLY A 39 10.47 10.17 1.53
N LEU A 40 9.17 9.97 1.68
CA LEU A 40 8.13 10.36 0.73
C LEU A 40 8.43 9.85 -0.69
N ARG A 41 8.84 8.59 -0.79
CA ARG A 41 9.19 7.96 -2.07
C ARG A 41 8.17 6.91 -2.46
N VAL A 42 7.62 7.07 -3.65
CA VAL A 42 6.61 6.15 -4.21
C VAL A 42 7.14 4.72 -4.25
N ASP A 43 8.37 4.52 -4.72
CA ASP A 43 8.97 3.17 -4.84
C ASP A 43 9.00 2.45 -3.49
N ARG A 44 9.47 3.12 -2.43
CA ARG A 44 9.53 2.53 -1.09
C ARG A 44 8.15 2.33 -0.47
N MET A 45 7.19 3.21 -0.78
CA MET A 45 5.80 3.03 -0.35
C MET A 45 5.17 1.81 -1.03
N MET A 46 5.43 1.63 -2.33
CA MET A 46 5.00 0.47 -3.09
C MET A 46 5.64 -0.81 -2.55
N GLU A 47 6.95 -0.83 -2.36
CA GLU A 47 7.69 -1.96 -1.76
C GLU A 47 7.08 -2.38 -0.41
N GLN A 48 6.71 -1.42 0.45
CA GLN A 48 6.06 -1.72 1.72
C GLN A 48 4.70 -2.41 1.51
N ILE A 49 3.85 -1.91 0.62
CA ILE A 49 2.54 -2.52 0.32
C ILE A 49 2.72 -3.95 -0.21
N TRP A 50 3.63 -4.14 -1.16
CA TRP A 50 3.92 -5.46 -1.73
C TRP A 50 4.52 -6.41 -0.70
N SER A 51 5.37 -5.94 0.20
CA SER A 51 5.93 -6.76 1.28
C SER A 51 4.83 -7.27 2.22
N LEU A 52 3.86 -6.43 2.57
CA LEU A 52 2.72 -6.79 3.43
C LEU A 52 1.79 -7.79 2.75
N LEU A 53 1.55 -7.62 1.44
CA LEU A 53 0.82 -8.58 0.63
C LEU A 53 1.54 -9.94 0.55
N ALA A 54 2.86 -9.94 0.39
CA ALA A 54 3.66 -11.17 0.27
C ALA A 54 3.67 -12.02 1.56
N VAL A 55 3.63 -11.37 2.73
CA VAL A 55 3.55 -12.08 4.03
C VAL A 55 2.12 -12.31 4.52
N TYR A 56 1.12 -11.89 3.73
CA TYR A 56 -0.30 -11.94 4.08
C TYR A 56 -0.64 -11.25 5.41
N ASP A 57 0.01 -10.13 5.70
CA ASP A 57 -0.30 -9.29 6.87
C ASP A 57 -1.42 -8.28 6.55
N LEU A 58 -2.66 -8.73 6.76
CA LEU A 58 -3.84 -7.90 6.54
C LEU A 58 -3.88 -6.67 7.46
N GLN A 59 -3.52 -6.84 8.73
CA GLN A 59 -3.59 -5.76 9.71
C GLN A 59 -2.54 -4.70 9.39
N GLY A 60 -1.29 -5.12 9.11
CA GLY A 60 -0.24 -4.21 8.68
C GLY A 60 -0.58 -3.47 7.39
N LEU A 61 -1.21 -4.13 6.41
CA LEU A 61 -1.67 -3.48 5.18
C LEU A 61 -2.72 -2.39 5.47
N ARG A 62 -3.72 -2.70 6.31
CA ARG A 62 -4.77 -1.75 6.69
C ARG A 62 -4.22 -0.56 7.47
N ASP A 63 -3.37 -0.81 8.44
CA ASP A 63 -2.76 0.23 9.27
C ASP A 63 -1.87 1.15 8.42
N TYR A 64 -1.12 0.58 7.48
CA TYR A 64 -0.30 1.35 6.55
C TYR A 64 -1.16 2.19 5.61
N TRP A 65 -2.21 1.61 5.01
CA TRP A 65 -3.14 2.35 4.15
C TRP A 65 -3.84 3.49 4.90
N ARG A 66 -4.30 3.24 6.12
CA ARG A 66 -4.91 4.26 7.00
C ARG A 66 -3.94 5.39 7.29
N TYR A 67 -2.68 5.07 7.56
CA TYR A 67 -1.62 6.05 7.77
C TYR A 67 -1.39 6.90 6.51
N LEU A 68 -1.30 6.31 5.31
CA LEU A 68 -1.23 7.06 4.05
C LEU A 68 -2.45 7.97 3.85
N ASN A 69 -3.64 7.47 4.19
CA ASN A 69 -4.88 8.23 4.07
C ASN A 69 -4.91 9.45 5.01
N GLN A 70 -4.55 9.27 6.28
CA GLN A 70 -4.53 10.36 7.26
C GLN A 70 -3.45 11.40 6.96
N ARG A 71 -2.29 10.97 6.46
CA ARG A 71 -1.13 11.85 6.31
C ARG A 71 -1.03 12.50 4.94
N LEU A 72 -1.26 11.73 3.88
CA LEU A 72 -1.09 12.17 2.50
C LEU A 72 -2.43 12.56 1.88
N PHE A 73 -3.45 11.70 2.01
CA PHE A 73 -4.70 11.89 1.27
C PHE A 73 -5.64 12.90 1.93
N ALA A 74 -5.59 13.07 3.24
CA ALA A 74 -6.39 14.07 3.97
C ALA A 74 -6.07 15.52 3.55
N ARG A 75 -4.90 15.76 2.94
CA ARG A 75 -4.46 17.08 2.48
C ARG A 75 -4.87 17.37 1.02
N LEU A 76 -5.42 16.37 0.32
CA LEU A 76 -6.00 16.54 -1.01
C LEU A 76 -7.43 17.05 -0.88
N GLU A 77 -7.98 17.64 -1.96
CA GLU A 77 -9.42 17.88 -2.08
C GLU A 77 -10.17 16.54 -1.98
N GLN A 78 -10.55 16.15 -0.76
CA GLN A 78 -11.07 14.82 -0.43
C GLN A 78 -12.25 14.43 -1.32
N GLN A 79 -13.09 15.40 -1.72
CA GLN A 79 -14.26 15.15 -2.56
C GLN A 79 -13.89 14.72 -3.99
N ARG A 80 -12.74 15.14 -4.53
CA ARG A 80 -12.29 14.79 -5.88
C ARG A 80 -11.59 13.43 -5.93
N TYR A 81 -10.79 13.10 -4.91
CA TYR A 81 -9.96 11.89 -4.92
C TYR A 81 -10.50 10.73 -4.09
N ALA A 82 -11.50 10.94 -3.22
CA ALA A 82 -12.08 9.88 -2.40
C ALA A 82 -12.57 8.65 -3.19
N PRO A 83 -13.24 8.78 -4.35
CA PRO A 83 -13.66 7.62 -5.13
C PRO A 83 -12.46 6.78 -5.61
N SER A 84 -11.39 7.44 -6.07
CA SER A 84 -10.17 6.77 -6.53
C SER A 84 -9.44 6.07 -5.39
N ILE A 85 -9.34 6.71 -4.22
CA ILE A 85 -8.72 6.12 -3.02
C ILE A 85 -9.48 4.86 -2.60
N ARG A 86 -10.81 4.94 -2.51
CA ARG A 86 -11.65 3.77 -2.16
C ARG A 86 -11.51 2.64 -3.17
N LYS A 87 -11.44 2.96 -4.46
CA LYS A 87 -11.25 1.96 -5.53
C LYS A 87 -9.89 1.29 -5.44
N LEU A 88 -8.82 2.04 -5.16
CA LEU A 88 -7.48 1.49 -4.98
C LEU A 88 -7.41 0.59 -3.73
N GLU A 89 -7.97 1.03 -2.62
CA GLU A 89 -8.07 0.24 -1.38
C GLU A 89 -8.82 -1.07 -1.62
N SER A 90 -10.00 -0.99 -2.22
CA SER A 90 -10.82 -2.14 -2.60
C SER A 90 -10.04 -3.11 -3.50
N SER A 91 -9.30 -2.59 -4.48
CA SER A 91 -8.49 -3.40 -5.38
C SER A 91 -7.31 -4.07 -4.68
N LEU A 92 -6.65 -3.40 -3.72
CA LEU A 92 -5.58 -3.99 -2.89
C LEU A 92 -6.09 -5.12 -2.01
N LEU A 93 -7.27 -4.95 -1.40
CA LEU A 93 -7.90 -5.99 -0.60
C LEU A 93 -8.33 -7.20 -1.46
N LYS A 94 -8.86 -6.96 -2.67
CA LYS A 94 -9.17 -8.03 -3.63
C LYS A 94 -7.91 -8.78 -4.07
N LEU A 95 -6.81 -8.06 -4.31
CA LEU A 95 -5.51 -8.65 -4.62
C LEU A 95 -5.00 -9.53 -3.48
N TYR A 96 -5.12 -9.08 -2.23
CA TYR A 96 -4.76 -9.89 -1.05
C TYR A 96 -5.50 -11.24 -1.05
N ILE A 97 -6.82 -11.22 -1.26
CA ILE A 97 -7.66 -12.42 -1.28
C ILE A 97 -7.22 -13.38 -2.39
N VAL A 98 -7.05 -12.87 -3.61
CA VAL A 98 -6.67 -13.69 -4.78
C VAL A 98 -5.27 -14.28 -4.59
N ASN A 99 -4.29 -13.49 -4.13
CA ASN A 99 -2.94 -13.98 -3.88
C ASN A 99 -2.90 -15.02 -2.76
N ALA A 100 -3.71 -14.86 -1.71
CA ALA A 100 -3.81 -15.84 -0.64
C ALA A 100 -4.37 -17.16 -1.16
N HIS A 101 -5.43 -17.09 -1.97
CA HIS A 101 -6.02 -18.27 -2.59
C HIS A 101 -5.06 -18.98 -3.56
N GLN A 102 -4.40 -18.23 -4.46
CA GLN A 102 -3.45 -18.80 -5.43
C GLN A 102 -2.26 -19.52 -4.78
N CYS A 103 -1.84 -19.09 -3.58
CA CYS A 103 -0.78 -19.75 -2.81
C CYS A 103 -1.29 -20.82 -1.84
N GLY A 104 -2.56 -21.25 -1.95
CA GLY A 104 -3.15 -22.28 -1.10
C GLY A 104 -3.39 -21.86 0.36
N ARG A 105 -3.31 -20.56 0.67
CA ARG A 105 -3.52 -19.98 2.01
C ARG A 105 -4.99 -19.67 2.25
N GLN A 106 -5.83 -20.70 2.18
CA GLN A 106 -7.27 -20.57 2.42
C GLN A 106 -7.58 -20.10 3.85
N ASP A 107 -6.70 -20.40 4.82
CA ASP A 107 -6.71 -19.89 6.19
C ASP A 107 -6.77 -18.35 6.22
N LYS A 108 -5.96 -17.70 5.39
CA LYS A 108 -5.89 -16.23 5.30
C LYS A 108 -7.11 -15.63 4.60
N VAL A 109 -7.65 -16.33 3.60
CA VAL A 109 -8.88 -15.93 2.93
C VAL A 109 -10.07 -15.93 3.91
N LEU A 110 -10.23 -16.99 4.70
CA LEU A 110 -11.29 -17.05 5.71
C LEU A 110 -11.09 -16.00 6.81
N SER A 111 -9.86 -15.89 7.33
CA SER A 111 -9.51 -14.88 8.33
C SER A 111 -9.81 -13.45 7.84
N PHE A 112 -9.59 -13.17 6.54
CA PHE A 112 -9.94 -11.89 5.94
C PHE A 112 -11.42 -11.58 6.08
N PHE A 113 -12.31 -12.51 5.68
CA PHE A 113 -13.75 -12.28 5.73
C PHE A 113 -14.30 -12.27 7.16
N GLU A 114 -13.69 -12.99 8.09
CA GLU A 114 -14.02 -12.91 9.52
C GLU A 114 -13.69 -11.53 10.09
N GLN A 115 -12.47 -11.02 9.81
CA GLN A 115 -12.01 -9.73 10.34
C GLN A 115 -12.66 -8.53 9.66
N MET A 116 -12.83 -8.59 8.34
CA MET A 116 -13.34 -7.48 7.53
C MET A 116 -14.85 -7.54 7.31
N GLY A 117 -15.50 -8.67 7.59
CA GLY A 117 -16.91 -8.90 7.33
C GLY A 117 -17.84 -7.77 7.80
N PRO A 118 -17.76 -7.32 9.07
CA PRO A 118 -18.62 -6.25 9.58
C PRO A 118 -18.49 -4.92 8.82
N GLU A 119 -17.27 -4.58 8.37
CA GLU A 119 -17.01 -3.35 7.63
C GLU A 119 -17.44 -3.48 6.16
N LEU A 120 -17.18 -4.65 5.55
CA LEU A 120 -17.46 -4.92 4.14
C LEU A 120 -18.95 -5.13 3.84
N GLN A 121 -19.78 -5.46 4.82
CA GLN A 121 -21.24 -5.60 4.63
C GLN A 121 -21.90 -4.33 4.05
N THR A 122 -21.37 -3.16 4.39
CA THR A 122 -21.87 -1.88 3.89
C THR A 122 -21.26 -1.49 2.53
N ASN A 123 -20.23 -2.21 2.08
CA ASN A 123 -19.52 -1.95 0.84
C ASN A 123 -20.09 -2.78 -0.31
N THR A 124 -20.79 -2.12 -1.24
CA THR A 124 -21.39 -2.75 -2.42
C THR A 124 -20.38 -3.48 -3.29
N ASP A 125 -19.12 -3.03 -3.33
CA ASP A 125 -18.07 -3.63 -4.16
C ASP A 125 -17.60 -5.00 -3.67
N PHE A 126 -17.93 -5.36 -2.42
CA PHE A 126 -17.55 -6.61 -1.76
C PHE A 126 -18.72 -7.55 -1.50
N LYS A 127 -19.96 -7.12 -1.78
CA LYS A 127 -21.16 -7.92 -1.49
C LYS A 127 -21.07 -9.32 -2.10
N ASP A 128 -20.70 -9.40 -3.36
CA ASP A 128 -20.62 -10.68 -4.06
C ASP A 128 -19.31 -11.43 -3.73
N TRP A 129 -18.30 -10.75 -3.16
CA TRP A 129 -17.04 -11.36 -2.74
C TRP A 129 -17.18 -12.24 -1.50
N PHE A 130 -18.25 -12.09 -0.70
CA PHE A 130 -18.54 -13.00 0.41
C PHE A 130 -18.76 -14.45 -0.04
N ALA A 131 -19.12 -14.68 -1.31
CA ALA A 131 -19.21 -16.03 -1.88
C ALA A 131 -17.83 -16.63 -2.20
N PHE A 132 -16.77 -15.82 -2.32
CA PHE A 132 -15.44 -16.22 -2.79
C PHE A 132 -14.88 -17.46 -2.07
N PRO A 133 -14.91 -17.56 -0.71
CA PRO A 133 -14.32 -18.71 -0.01
C PRO A 133 -15.02 -20.04 -0.29
N PHE A 134 -16.26 -20.00 -0.79
CA PHE A 134 -17.11 -21.16 -1.03
C PHE A 134 -17.13 -21.60 -2.50
N VAL A 135 -16.52 -20.82 -3.40
CA VAL A 135 -16.39 -21.19 -4.81
C VAL A 135 -15.23 -22.16 -4.98
N ALA A 136 -15.52 -23.34 -5.55
CA ALA A 136 -14.52 -24.39 -5.73
C ALA A 136 -13.38 -24.01 -6.70
N ALA A 137 -13.70 -23.27 -7.77
CA ALA A 137 -12.73 -22.77 -8.74
C ALA A 137 -12.97 -21.26 -9.02
N PRO A 138 -12.47 -20.36 -8.16
CA PRO A 138 -12.69 -18.92 -8.34
C PRO A 138 -12.09 -18.37 -9.63
N ALA A 139 -11.01 -18.97 -10.15
CA ALA A 139 -10.39 -18.54 -11.41
C ALA A 139 -11.30 -18.74 -12.65
N ASP A 140 -12.18 -19.74 -12.62
CA ASP A 140 -13.12 -20.05 -13.72
C ASP A 140 -14.44 -19.29 -13.57
N ASN A 141 -14.70 -18.72 -12.40
CA ASN A 141 -15.91 -17.96 -12.15
C ASN A 141 -15.82 -16.60 -12.88
N PRO A 142 -16.77 -16.26 -13.79
CA PRO A 142 -16.76 -15.01 -14.54
C PRO A 142 -16.68 -13.75 -13.66
N MET A 143 -17.13 -13.85 -12.41
CA MET A 143 -17.11 -12.77 -11.45
C MET A 143 -15.70 -12.46 -10.92
N PHE A 144 -14.85 -13.49 -10.80
CA PHE A 144 -13.53 -13.37 -10.17
C PHE A 144 -12.36 -13.55 -11.16
N SER A 145 -12.60 -14.17 -12.32
CA SER A 145 -11.57 -14.53 -13.30
C SER A 145 -10.67 -13.37 -13.71
N LEU A 146 -11.22 -12.15 -13.82
CA LEU A 146 -10.45 -10.94 -14.13
C LEU A 146 -9.31 -10.68 -13.12
N TYR A 147 -9.54 -10.96 -11.83
CA TYR A 147 -8.58 -10.66 -10.76
C TYR A 147 -7.42 -11.66 -10.71
N PHE A 148 -7.55 -12.80 -11.38
CA PHE A 148 -6.48 -13.77 -11.57
C PHE A 148 -5.56 -13.41 -12.74
N ASN A 149 -5.94 -12.44 -13.58
CA ASN A 149 -5.13 -12.00 -14.71
C ASN A 149 -3.96 -11.11 -14.25
N LYS A 150 -2.74 -11.45 -14.68
CA LYS A 150 -1.55 -10.64 -14.42
C LYS A 150 -1.67 -9.20 -14.93
N GLN A 151 -2.35 -8.99 -16.07
CA GLN A 151 -2.59 -7.64 -16.61
C GLN A 151 -3.38 -6.76 -15.64
N TRP A 152 -4.32 -7.34 -14.88
CA TRP A 152 -5.06 -6.61 -13.86
C TRP A 152 -4.14 -6.18 -12.71
N GLN A 153 -3.26 -7.09 -12.26
CA GLN A 153 -2.27 -6.79 -11.22
C GLN A 153 -1.29 -5.70 -11.65
N ASP A 154 -0.74 -5.79 -12.87
CA ASP A 154 0.18 -4.80 -13.44
C ASP A 154 -0.51 -3.42 -13.57
N THR A 155 -1.77 -3.41 -13.99
CA THR A 155 -2.58 -2.18 -14.10
C THR A 155 -2.84 -1.56 -12.73
N LEU A 156 -3.14 -2.36 -11.72
CA LEU A 156 -3.31 -1.90 -10.33
C LEU A 156 -2.01 -1.32 -9.80
N GLN A 157 -0.89 -1.99 -10.00
CA GLN A 157 0.44 -1.52 -9.58
C GLN A 157 0.75 -0.16 -10.20
N LEU A 158 0.58 -0.02 -11.51
CA LEU A 158 0.83 1.24 -12.21
C LEU A 158 -0.11 2.35 -11.75
N SER A 159 -1.40 2.04 -11.56
CA SER A 159 -2.40 3.00 -11.10
C SER A 159 -2.08 3.51 -9.70
N LEU A 160 -1.68 2.62 -8.80
CA LEU A 160 -1.31 2.97 -7.43
C LEU A 160 -0.02 3.81 -7.41
N HIS A 161 1.00 3.41 -8.17
CA HIS A 161 2.24 4.18 -8.32
C HIS A 161 1.96 5.60 -8.83
N ASN A 162 1.19 5.72 -9.91
CA ASN A 162 0.84 7.01 -10.49
C ASN A 162 0.03 7.87 -9.52
N PHE A 163 -0.93 7.27 -8.82
CA PHE A 163 -1.71 7.97 -7.81
C PHE A 163 -0.80 8.54 -6.70
N LEU A 164 0.03 7.70 -6.08
CA LEU A 164 0.98 8.14 -5.05
C LEU A 164 1.93 9.23 -5.57
N SER A 165 2.40 9.11 -6.81
CA SER A 165 3.26 10.13 -7.45
C SER A 165 2.56 11.49 -7.53
N VAL A 166 1.31 11.50 -7.99
CA VAL A 166 0.50 12.74 -8.10
C VAL A 166 0.25 13.35 -6.73
N VAL A 167 -0.07 12.52 -5.72
CA VAL A 167 -0.31 12.99 -4.34
C VAL A 167 0.93 13.66 -3.76
N LEU A 168 2.10 13.03 -3.92
CA LEU A 168 3.35 13.58 -3.42
C LEU A 168 3.76 14.86 -4.15
N GLN A 169 3.55 14.92 -5.47
CA GLN A 169 3.79 16.12 -6.25
C GLN A 169 2.87 17.27 -5.82
N ALA A 170 1.59 17.00 -5.55
CA ALA A 170 0.65 18.00 -5.05
C ALA A 170 1.06 18.53 -3.67
N MET A 171 1.60 17.67 -2.79
CA MET A 171 2.13 18.13 -1.50
C MET A 171 3.36 19.03 -1.64
N HIS A 172 4.23 18.78 -2.63
CA HIS A 172 5.42 19.61 -2.87
C HIS A 172 5.07 21.03 -3.36
N ILE A 173 3.85 21.27 -3.85
CA ILE A 173 3.39 22.60 -4.26
C ILE A 173 2.84 23.40 -3.06
N LEU A 174 2.50 22.72 -1.97
CA LEU A 174 1.88 23.30 -0.76
C LEU A 174 2.89 23.64 0.36
N PHE A 175 4.20 23.49 0.10
CA PHE A 175 5.30 23.91 0.97
C PHE A 175 6.31 24.74 0.16
#